data_AF-A0A1M5WSG4-F1
#
_entry.id   AF-A0A1M5WSG4-F1
#
_cell.length_a   1.000
_cell.length_b   1.000
_cell.length_c   1.000
_cell.angle_alpha   90.00
_cell.angle_beta   90.00
_cell.angle_gamma   90.00
#
_symmetry.space_group_name_H-M   'P 1'
#
loop_
_entity.id
_entity.type
_entity.pdbx_description
1 polymer ?
#
loop_
_entity_poly.entity_id
_entity_poly.type
_entity_poly.pdbx_seq_one_letter_code
_entity_poly.pdbx_strand_id
1 'polypeptide(L)' 'MNVLIFATNIKTETSKNKIATFLNANKSILQWSIDQEDVDCVLRIISEKLNAAQIIDLLNFHNFDCKELQ' A
#
# COMPACT_ATOMS: atom_id res chain seq x y z
N MET A 1 -1.25 5.30 -16.15
CA MET A 1 -0.87 4.17 -15.28
C MET A 1 0.23 4.66 -14.36
N ASN A 2 -0.04 4.71 -13.06
CA ASN A 2 0.87 5.21 -12.05
C ASN A 2 1.40 4.03 -11.26
N VAL A 3 2.72 4.01 -11.05
CA VAL A 3 3.37 3.07 -10.14
C VAL A 3 3.77 3.89 -8.92
N LEU A 4 3.14 3.58 -7.80
CA LEU A 4 3.35 4.28 -6.53
C LEU A 4 4.08 3.31 -5.59
N ILE A 5 5.13 3.80 -4.93
CA ILE A 5 5.95 3.01 -4.02
C ILE A 5 5.92 3.70 -2.66
N PHE A 6 5.75 2.91 -1.61
CA PHE A 6 5.62 3.39 -0.24
C PHE A 6 6.46 2.56 0.72
N ALA A 7 7.09 3.21 1.68
CA ALA A 7 7.56 2.57 2.90
C ALA A 7 6.38 2.41 3.85
N THR A 8 6.24 1.25 4.48
CA THR A 8 5.12 0.95 5.39
C THR A 8 5.58 0.24 6.65
N ASN A 9 4.70 0.15 7.65
CA ASN A 9 4.95 -0.64 8.87
C ASN A 9 4.31 -2.05 8.82
N ILE A 10 3.94 -2.54 7.63
CA ILE A 10 3.19 -3.79 7.44
C ILE A 10 4.16 -4.99 7.49
N LYS A 11 4.60 -5.33 8.70
CA LYS A 11 5.61 -6.37 8.96
C LYS A 11 5.08 -7.78 9.14
N THR A 12 3.79 -7.92 9.45
CA THR A 12 3.19 -9.21 9.79
C THR A 12 2.25 -9.68 8.69
N GLU A 13 2.11 -11.00 8.54
CA GLU A 13 1.13 -11.59 7.63
C GLU A 13 -0.32 -11.18 8.01
N THR A 14 -0.61 -10.98 9.29
CA THR A 14 -1.92 -10.46 9.73
C THR A 14 -2.16 -9.05 9.20
N SER A 15 -1.18 -8.15 9.31
CA SER A 15 -1.26 -6.80 8.77
C SER A 15 -1.44 -6.82 7.26
N LYS A 16 -0.65 -7.65 6.56
CA LYS A 16 -0.73 -7.85 5.10
C LYS A 16 -2.09 -8.35 4.65
N ASN A 17 -2.67 -9.35 5.31
CA ASN A 17 -4.00 -9.86 4.98
C ASN A 17 -5.10 -8.81 5.22
N LYS A 18 -4.95 -8.00 6.28
CA LYS A 18 -5.84 -6.88 6.57
C LYS A 18 -5.79 -5.84 5.43
N ILE A 19 -4.61 -5.36 5.04
CA ILE A 19 -4.51 -4.42 3.92
C ILE A 19 -4.92 -5.05 2.58
N ALA A 20 -4.57 -6.31 2.32
CA ALA A 20 -4.92 -7.02 1.10
C ALA A 20 -6.42 -6.96 0.84
N THR A 21 -7.23 -7.14 1.88
CA THR A 21 -8.69 -7.07 1.79
C THR A 21 -9.16 -5.70 1.29
N PHE A 22 -8.57 -4.61 1.79
CA PHE A 22 -8.94 -3.25 1.39
C PHE A 22 -8.40 -2.86 0.01
N LEU A 23 -7.17 -3.26 -0.32
CA LEU A 23 -6.59 -3.00 -1.64
C LEU A 23 -7.33 -3.79 -2.74
N ASN A 24 -7.66 -5.05 -2.47
CA ASN A 24 -8.42 -5.90 -3.40
C ASN A 24 -9.88 -5.45 -3.57
N ALA A 25 -10.48 -4.82 -2.55
CA ALA A 25 -11.82 -4.24 -2.65
C ALA A 25 -11.84 -2.96 -3.50
N ASN A 26 -10.70 -2.28 -3.66
CA ASN A 26 -10.60 -1.03 -4.42
C ASN A 26 -10.42 -1.29 -5.91
N LYS A 27 -11.50 -1.14 -6.69
CA LYS A 27 -11.49 -1.30 -8.17
C LYS A 27 -10.54 -0.36 -8.92
N SER A 28 -10.08 0.71 -8.28
CA SER A 28 -9.11 1.65 -8.86
C SER A 28 -7.67 1.13 -8.79
N ILE A 29 -7.40 0.11 -7.98
CA ILE A 29 -6.09 -0.55 -7.89
C ILE A 29 -6.07 -1.70 -8.88
N LEU A 30 -5.12 -1.65 -9.81
CA LEU A 30 -4.93 -2.72 -10.79
C LEU A 30 -4.12 -3.87 -10.19
N GLN A 31 -3.07 -3.54 -9.45
CA GLN A 31 -2.17 -4.51 -8.85
C GLN A 31 -1.47 -3.89 -7.65
N TRP A 32 -1.11 -4.71 -6.68
CA TRP A 32 -0.24 -4.31 -5.58
C TRP A 32 0.66 -5.48 -5.16
N SER A 33 1.78 -5.16 -4.54
CA SER A 33 2.70 -6.13 -3.94
C SER A 33 3.36 -5.50 -2.72
N ILE A 34 3.63 -6.29 -1.69
CA ILE A 34 4.40 -5.85 -0.54
C ILE A 34 5.61 -6.75 -0.35
N ASP A 35 6.77 -6.11 -0.19
CA ASP A 35 7.99 -6.77 0.24
C ASP A 35 8.11 -6.60 1.76
N GLN A 36 7.98 -7.69 2.51
CA GLN A 36 8.10 -7.68 3.97
C GLN A 36 9.50 -8.09 4.45
N GLU A 37 10.37 -8.52 3.53
CA GLU A 37 11.77 -8.83 3.81
C GLU A 37 12.63 -7.56 3.82
N ASP A 38 12.16 -6.50 3.15
CA ASP A 38 12.73 -5.16 3.23
C ASP A 38 12.52 -4.51 4.61
N VAL A 39 13.55 -3.80 5.10
CA VAL A 39 13.55 -3.10 6.41
C VAL A 39 12.39 -2.11 6.52
N ASP A 40 12.04 -1.47 5.41
CA ASP A 40 11.00 -0.43 5.30
C ASP A 40 9.65 -0.99 4.81
N CYS A 41 9.52 -2.31 4.69
CA CYS A 41 8.33 -3.02 4.20
C CYS A 41 7.67 -2.34 2.99
N VAL A 42 8.34 -2.43 1.84
CA VAL A 42 8.01 -1.64 0.65
C VAL A 42 6.72 -2.14 0.01
N LEU A 43 5.70 -1.28 -0.01
CA LEU A 43 4.44 -1.48 -0.69
C LEU A 43 4.47 -0.81 -2.06
N ARG A 44 4.26 -1.60 -3.11
CA ARG A 44 4.12 -1.12 -4.49
C ARG A 44 2.66 -1.25 -4.92
N ILE A 45 2.09 -0.17 -5.43
CA ILE A 45 0.71 -0.11 -5.93
C ILE A 45 0.72 0.41 -7.36
N ILE A 46 -0.04 -0.26 -8.22
CA ILE A 46 -0.29 0.11 -9.60
C ILE A 46 -1.75 0.52 -9.70
N SER A 47 -1.99 1.77 -10.11
CA SER A 47 -3.34 2.34 -10.27
C SER A 47 -3.41 3.26 -11.47
N GLU A 48 -4.58 3.35 -12.11
CA GLU A 48 -4.82 4.35 -13.16
C GLU A 48 -5.40 5.66 -12.62
N LYS A 49 -6.10 5.60 -11.49
CA LYS A 49 -6.90 6.72 -10.98
C LYS A 49 -6.43 7.27 -9.64
N LEU A 50 -5.72 6.45 -8.85
CA LEU A 50 -5.26 6.85 -7.52
C LEU A 50 -3.92 7.56 -7.60
N ASN A 51 -3.75 8.54 -6.73
CA ASN A 51 -2.49 9.21 -6.46
C ASN A 51 -1.92 8.78 -5.09
N ALA A 52 -0.69 9.16 -4.81
CA ALA A 52 0.00 8.78 -3.58
C ALA A 52 -0.71 9.27 -2.31
N ALA A 53 -1.17 10.51 -2.28
CA ALA A 53 -1.88 11.08 -1.14
C ALA A 53 -3.12 10.26 -0.76
N GLN A 54 -3.93 9.86 -1.74
CA GLN A 54 -5.12 9.02 -1.50
C GLN A 54 -4.76 7.64 -0.92
N ILE A 55 -3.66 7.05 -1.35
CA ILE A 55 -3.18 5.77 -0.82
C ILE A 55 -2.65 5.93 0.61
N ILE A 56 -1.89 7.01 0.88
CA ILE A 56 -1.38 7.32 2.22
C ILE A 56 -2.54 7.54 3.19
N ASP A 57 -3.55 8.32 2.80
CA ASP A 57 -4.74 8.57 3.63
C ASP A 57 -5.50 7.27 3.93
N LEU A 58 -5.66 6.40 2.93
CA LEU A 58 -6.28 5.09 3.10
C LEU A 58 -5.52 4.22 4.11
N LEU A 59 -4.19 4.16 4.00
CA LEU A 59 -3.33 3.39 4.89
C LEU A 59 -3.36 3.93 6.32
N ASN A 60 -3.22 5.25 6.47
CA ASN A 60 -3.27 5.93 7.77
C ASN A 60 -4.63 5.74 8.44
N PHE A 61 -5.74 5.76 7.69
CA PHE A 61 -7.09 5.47 8.19
C PHE A 61 -7.22 4.05 8.78
N HIS A 62 -6.41 3.11 8.31
CA HIS A 62 -6.35 1.74 8.83
C HIS A 62 -5.30 1.53 9.94
N ASN A 63 -4.74 2.62 10.46
CA ASN A 63 -3.64 2.66 11.44
C ASN A 63 -2.33 2.03 10.93
N PHE A 64 -2.05 2.16 9.63
CA PHE A 64 -0.77 1.80 9.06
C PHE A 64 0.02 3.05 8.69
N ASP A 65 1.28 3.09 9.10
CA ASP A 65 2.19 4.16 8.69
C ASP A 65 2.52 3.94 7.21
N CYS A 66 2.38 5.01 6.43
CA CYS A 66 2.68 5.00 5.00
C CYS A 66 3.42 6.29 4.62
N LYS A 67 4.55 6.12 3.94
CA LYS A 67 5.34 7.21 3.40
C LYS A 67 5.68 6.93 1.95
N GLU A 68 5.32 7.85 1.05
CA GLU A 68 5.71 7.76 -0.36
C GLU A 68 7.23 7.78 -0.52
N LEU A 69 7.73 6.92 -1.41
CA LEU A 69 9.12 6.84 -1.86
C LEU A 69 9.17 7.31 -3.32
N GLN A 70 10.16 8.17 -3.63
CA GLN A 70 10.45 8.65 -4.99
C GLN A 70 11.47 7.76 -5.72
#